data_AF-A0A1T5CCS3-F1
#
_entry.id   AF-A0A1T5CCS3-F1
#
_cell.length_a   1.000
_cell.length_b   1.000
_cell.length_c   1.000
_cell.angle_alpha   90.00
_cell.angle_beta   90.00
_cell.angle_gamma   90.00
#
_symmetry.space_group_name_H-M   'P 1'
#
loop_
_entity.id
_entity.type
_entity.pdbx_description
1 polymer ?
#
loop_
_entity_poly.entity_id
_entity_poly.type
_entity_poly.pdbx_seq_one_letter_code
_entity_poly.pdbx_strand_id
1 'polypeptide(L)'
;MKKDNLHVLFDKLQNDLDFAEPTNGHQQRFLKKLNESKGVATLAPKKKKSWLRILSVAATIAILLSVGIFQFNKARSIDEKVAKISPEASKTQFYFANLIEEQVKDLNYEKSPETERIINDTMVQLKKLEFNYTEMEQDLLNGGNSKLILSAMITNFQTRIELLNEVMIQIENIKTIKNTNDANYTI
;
A
#
# COMPACT_ATOMS: atom_id res chain seq x y z
N MET A 1 51.24 -36.20 17.98
CA MET A 1 52.47 -35.58 18.51
C MET A 1 53.49 -35.41 17.38
N LYS A 2 53.59 -34.22 16.79
CA LYS A 2 54.75 -33.80 15.99
C LYS A 2 55.55 -32.88 16.89
N LYS A 3 56.42 -33.47 17.71
CA LYS A 3 57.42 -32.70 18.45
C LYS A 3 58.50 -32.29 17.45
N ASP A 4 58.56 -31.00 17.17
CA ASP A 4 59.78 -30.22 17.30
C ASP A 4 60.96 -30.52 16.37
N ASN A 5 60.74 -30.51 15.05
CA ASN A 5 61.84 -30.38 14.08
C ASN A 5 62.65 -29.08 14.29
N LEU A 6 62.03 -28.07 14.91
CA LEU A 6 62.69 -26.79 15.18
C LEU A 6 63.68 -26.91 16.34
N HIS A 7 63.28 -27.52 17.46
CA HIS A 7 64.20 -27.73 18.58
C HIS A 7 65.40 -28.57 18.16
N VAL A 8 65.18 -29.64 17.39
CA VAL A 8 66.28 -30.46 16.84
C VAL A 8 67.23 -29.65 15.94
N LEU A 9 66.69 -28.74 15.12
CA LEU A 9 67.49 -27.86 14.27
C LEU A 9 68.33 -26.88 15.10
N PHE A 10 67.74 -26.26 16.12
CA PHE A 10 68.43 -25.30 16.99
C PHE A 10 69.48 -25.97 17.87
N ASP A 11 69.20 -27.16 18.42
CA ASP A 11 70.17 -27.95 19.17
C ASP A 11 71.38 -28.32 18.29
N LYS A 12 71.14 -28.66 17.01
CA LYS A 12 72.21 -28.98 16.05
C LYS A 12 73.06 -27.76 15.69
N LEU A 13 72.44 -26.58 15.58
CA LEU A 13 73.10 -25.35 15.18
C LEU A 13 73.68 -24.57 16.37
N GLN A 14 73.36 -24.95 17.61
CA GLN A 14 73.71 -24.19 18.81
C GLN A 14 75.21 -23.84 18.92
N ASN A 15 76.09 -24.72 18.44
CA ASN A 15 77.54 -24.48 18.46
C ASN A 15 78.07 -23.73 17.23
N ASP A 16 77.26 -23.61 16.16
CA ASP A 16 77.63 -22.97 14.89
C ASP A 16 77.07 -21.53 14.76
N LEU A 17 76.10 -21.16 15.62
CA LEU A 17 75.38 -19.88 15.52
C LEU A 17 76.15 -18.69 16.11
N ASP A 18 77.06 -18.93 17.06
CA ASP A 18 77.62 -17.87 17.90
C ASP A 18 79.08 -17.47 17.58
N PHE A 19 79.66 -17.97 16.48
CA PHE A 19 81.09 -17.72 16.17
C PHE A 19 81.40 -17.25 14.74
N ALA A 20 80.41 -17.16 13.85
CA ALA A 20 80.63 -16.76 12.46
C ALA A 20 80.20 -15.31 12.21
N GLU A 21 81.15 -14.43 11.90
CA GLU A 21 80.81 -13.10 11.39
C GLU A 21 80.09 -13.21 10.04
N PRO A 22 79.02 -12.43 9.80
CA PRO A 22 78.36 -12.40 8.51
C PRO A 22 79.34 -12.04 7.39
N THR A 23 79.12 -12.59 6.19
CA THR A 23 79.93 -12.22 5.02
C THR A 23 79.95 -10.70 4.80
N ASN A 24 81.11 -10.18 4.41
CA ASN A 24 81.29 -8.77 4.12
C ASN A 24 80.16 -8.24 3.19
N GLY A 25 79.62 -7.08 3.57
CA GLY A 25 78.48 -6.44 2.90
C GLY A 25 77.10 -6.95 3.29
N HIS A 26 76.98 -7.85 4.28
CA HIS A 26 75.68 -8.28 4.82
C HIS A 26 74.83 -7.09 5.28
N GLN A 27 75.41 -6.14 6.02
CA GLN A 27 74.70 -4.95 6.49
C GLN A 27 74.13 -4.11 5.35
N GLN A 28 74.87 -3.93 4.26
CA GLN A 28 74.38 -3.16 3.09
C GLN A 28 73.26 -3.91 2.36
N ARG A 29 73.36 -5.24 2.21
CA ARG A 29 72.28 -6.06 1.64
C ARG A 29 71.03 -6.05 2.52
N PHE A 30 71.20 -6.08 3.84
CA PHE A 30 70.12 -5.97 4.80
C PHE A 30 69.42 -4.60 4.71
N LEU A 31 70.18 -3.51 4.78
CA LEU A 31 69.65 -2.15 4.66
C LEU A 31 68.98 -1.91 3.30
N LYS A 32 69.54 -2.47 2.22
CA LYS A 32 68.92 -2.43 0.88
C LYS A 32 67.56 -3.12 0.89
N LYS A 33 67.46 -4.34 1.42
CA LYS A 33 66.17 -5.06 1.53
C LYS A 33 65.19 -4.34 2.45
N LEU A 34 65.66 -3.80 3.57
CA LEU A 34 64.84 -3.04 4.52
C LEU A 34 64.26 -1.77 3.88
N ASN A 35 65.05 -1.06 3.09
CA ASN A 35 64.63 0.16 2.42
C ASN A 35 63.81 -0.11 1.14
N GLU A 36 64.04 -1.25 0.47
CA GLU A 36 63.19 -1.74 -0.63
C GLU A 36 61.82 -2.19 -0.12
N SER A 37 61.76 -2.81 1.07
CA SER A 37 60.51 -3.04 1.77
C SER A 37 60.00 -1.73 2.35
N LYS A 38 59.21 -0.97 1.57
CA LYS A 38 58.45 0.18 2.09
C LYS A 38 57.83 -0.22 3.42
N GLY A 39 58.28 0.43 4.50
CA GLY A 39 58.17 -0.03 5.89
C GLY A 39 56.79 -0.52 6.31
N VAL A 40 56.78 -1.44 7.28
CA VAL A 40 55.67 -1.92 8.11
C VAL A 40 54.30 -1.70 7.46
N ALA A 41 53.73 -2.76 6.86
CA ALA A 41 52.40 -2.77 6.25
C ALA A 41 51.43 -1.81 6.95
N THR A 42 51.31 -0.58 6.42
CA THR A 42 50.28 0.33 6.90
C THR A 42 48.99 -0.29 6.43
N LEU A 43 48.22 -0.86 7.35
CA LEU A 43 46.84 -1.29 7.10
C LEU A 43 46.08 -0.03 6.67
N ALA A 44 46.03 0.21 5.36
CA ALA A 44 45.21 1.27 4.80
C ALA A 44 43.80 1.11 5.38
N PRO A 45 43.20 2.14 5.98
CA PRO A 45 41.90 1.99 6.60
C PRO A 45 40.89 1.68 5.50
N LYS A 46 40.47 0.42 5.38
CA LYS A 46 39.28 0.00 4.62
C LYS A 46 38.03 0.52 5.34
N LYS A 47 37.89 1.85 5.52
CA LYS A 47 36.83 2.48 6.30
C LYS A 47 35.67 3.07 5.50
N LYS A 48 35.64 2.94 4.16
CA LYS A 48 34.50 3.45 3.36
C LYS A 48 33.34 2.44 3.23
N LYS A 49 33.62 1.13 3.18
CA LYS A 49 32.57 0.10 2.94
C LYS A 49 31.74 -0.24 4.18
N SER A 50 32.20 0.09 5.39
CA SER A 50 31.45 -0.16 6.65
C SER A 50 30.43 0.96 6.91
N TRP A 51 30.82 2.23 6.75
CA TRP A 51 29.89 3.37 6.89
C TRP A 51 28.76 3.33 5.85
N LEU A 52 29.05 2.92 4.60
CA LEU A 52 28.02 2.72 3.58
C LEU A 52 27.04 1.58 3.93
N ARG A 53 27.49 0.51 4.61
CA ARG A 53 26.60 -0.57 5.08
C ARG A 53 25.71 -0.11 6.24
N ILE A 54 26.26 0.67 7.16
CA ILE A 54 25.50 1.26 8.28
C ILE A 54 24.47 2.26 7.73
N LEU A 55 24.86 3.08 6.75
CA LEU A 55 23.98 4.02 6.07
C LEU A 55 22.86 3.31 5.30
N SER A 56 23.15 2.20 4.61
CA SER A 56 22.11 1.42 3.92
C SER A 56 21.11 0.79 4.89
N VAL A 57 21.57 0.31 6.05
CA VAL A 57 20.66 -0.24 7.10
C VAL A 57 19.83 0.88 7.73
N ALA A 58 20.42 2.03 8.02
CA ALA A 58 19.67 3.17 8.54
C ALA A 58 18.63 3.68 7.54
N ALA A 59 18.95 3.71 6.24
CA ALA A 59 18.03 4.12 5.19
C ALA A 59 16.84 3.16 5.05
N THR A 60 17.05 1.84 5.13
CA THR A 60 15.92 0.90 5.08
C THR A 60 15.03 1.01 6.32
N ILE A 61 15.61 1.16 7.51
CA ILE A 61 14.85 1.41 8.74
C ILE A 61 14.08 2.72 8.64
N ALA A 62 14.71 3.79 8.16
CA ALA A 62 14.07 5.09 7.98
C ALA A 62 12.92 5.03 6.96
N ILE A 63 13.06 4.28 5.87
CA ILE A 63 11.98 4.07 4.90
C ILE A 63 10.83 3.29 5.54
N LEU A 64 11.10 2.19 6.25
CA LEU A 64 10.08 1.41 6.94
C LEU A 64 9.35 2.22 8.00
N LEU A 65 10.07 3.02 8.77
CA LEU A 65 9.49 3.94 9.74
C LEU A 65 8.69 5.04 9.05
N SER A 66 9.17 5.61 7.95
CA SER A 66 8.45 6.66 7.21
C SER A 66 7.15 6.12 6.63
N VAL A 67 7.15 4.92 6.03
CA VAL A 67 5.96 4.24 5.54
C VAL A 67 5.02 3.88 6.69
N GLY A 68 5.56 3.37 7.79
CA GLY A 68 4.80 3.03 8.99
C GLY A 68 4.11 4.25 9.61
N ILE A 69 4.85 5.35 9.79
CA ILE A 69 4.33 6.63 10.29
C ILE A 69 3.27 7.19 9.34
N PHE A 70 3.51 7.14 8.03
CA PHE A 70 2.55 7.59 7.03
C PHE A 70 1.24 6.79 7.09
N GLN A 71 1.33 5.46 7.20
CA GLN A 71 0.16 4.59 7.29
C GLN A 71 -0.57 4.76 8.63
N PHE A 72 0.15 4.94 9.73
CA PHE A 72 -0.43 5.13 11.07
C PHE A 72 -1.08 6.51 11.23
N ASN A 73 -0.55 7.52 10.55
CA ASN A 73 -1.09 8.88 10.53
C ASN A 73 -2.23 9.07 9.52
N LYS A 74 -2.59 8.04 8.75
CA LYS A 74 -3.76 8.12 7.86
C LYS A 74 -5.01 8.17 8.74
N ALA A 75 -5.70 9.31 8.71
CA ALA A 75 -6.99 9.44 9.37
C ALA A 75 -7.95 8.38 8.81
N ARG A 76 -8.64 7.66 9.70
CA ARG A 76 -9.66 6.68 9.29
C ARG A 76 -10.71 7.34 8.40
N SER A 77 -11.11 6.66 7.33
CA SER A 77 -12.20 7.12 6.47
C SER A 77 -13.52 7.17 7.27
N ILE A 78 -14.53 7.86 6.73
CA ILE A 78 -15.88 7.87 7.31
C ILE A 78 -16.40 6.42 7.37
N ASP A 79 -16.24 5.65 6.31
CA ASP A 79 -16.63 4.23 6.25
C ASP A 79 -15.99 3.38 7.35
N GLU A 80 -14.68 3.55 7.60
CA GLU A 80 -13.98 2.82 8.67
C GLU A 80 -14.50 3.20 10.05
N LYS A 81 -14.88 4.47 10.25
CA LYS A 81 -15.45 4.93 11.52
C LYS A 81 -16.88 4.44 11.70
N VAL A 82 -17.70 4.45 10.65
CA VAL A 82 -19.07 3.90 10.65
C VAL A 82 -19.03 2.39 10.90
N ALA A 83 -18.15 1.64 10.23
CA ALA A 83 -17.98 0.20 10.43
C ALA A 83 -17.60 -0.17 11.87
N LYS A 84 -16.88 0.72 12.58
CA LYS A 84 -16.56 0.54 14.00
C LYS A 84 -17.79 0.73 14.90
N ILE A 85 -18.72 1.61 14.52
CA ILE A 85 -19.95 1.88 15.28
C ILE A 85 -21.00 0.80 14.99
N SER A 86 -21.21 0.49 13.71
CA SER A 86 -22.13 -0.56 13.25
C SER A 86 -21.51 -1.33 12.08
N PRO A 87 -20.92 -2.50 12.37
CA PRO A 87 -20.44 -3.42 11.34
C PRO A 87 -21.53 -3.85 10.36
N GLU A 88 -22.77 -4.00 10.85
CA GLU A 88 -23.93 -4.37 10.04
C GLU A 88 -24.27 -3.27 9.05
N ALA A 89 -24.30 -2.01 9.48
CA ALA A 89 -24.56 -0.87 8.60
C ALA A 89 -23.54 -0.77 7.46
N SER A 90 -22.26 -1.01 7.76
CA SER A 90 -21.19 -1.01 6.75
C SER A 90 -21.35 -2.15 5.73
N LYS A 91 -21.74 -3.36 6.17
CA LYS A 91 -22.04 -4.47 5.26
C LYS A 91 -23.24 -4.18 4.38
N THR A 92 -24.29 -3.61 4.97
CA THR A 92 -25.51 -3.19 4.27
C THR A 92 -25.20 -2.13 3.23
N GLN A 93 -24.38 -1.12 3.58
CA GLN A 93 -23.90 -0.11 2.65
C GLN A 93 -23.17 -0.71 1.46
N PHE A 94 -22.20 -1.60 1.73
CA PHE A 94 -21.45 -2.26 0.66
C PHE A 94 -22.38 -3.02 -0.30
N TYR A 95 -23.32 -3.81 0.24
CA TYR A 95 -24.24 -4.58 -0.59
C TYR A 95 -25.17 -3.69 -1.43
N PHE A 96 -25.86 -2.73 -0.81
CA PHE A 96 -26.86 -1.93 -1.50
C PHE A 96 -26.25 -0.85 -2.39
N ALA A 97 -25.07 -0.32 -2.08
CA ALA A 97 -24.37 0.61 -2.97
C ALA A 97 -24.05 -0.06 -4.31
N ASN A 98 -23.52 -1.28 -4.29
CA ASN A 98 -23.23 -2.03 -5.51
C ASN A 98 -24.51 -2.35 -6.31
N LEU A 99 -25.59 -2.76 -5.63
CA LEU A 99 -26.88 -3.03 -6.28
C LEU A 99 -27.46 -1.77 -6.94
N ILE A 100 -27.42 -0.63 -6.25
CA ILE A 100 -27.91 0.65 -6.77
C ILE A 100 -27.05 1.09 -7.96
N GLU A 101 -25.73 0.92 -7.90
CA GLU A 101 -24.84 1.24 -9.01
C GLU A 101 -25.17 0.41 -10.26
N GLU A 102 -25.41 -0.89 -10.09
CA GLU A 102 -25.86 -1.78 -11.17
C GLU A 102 -27.19 -1.33 -11.76
N GLN A 103 -28.20 -1.06 -10.92
CA GLN A 103 -29.51 -0.58 -11.37
C GLN A 103 -29.45 0.79 -12.05
N VAL A 104 -28.59 1.70 -11.59
CA VAL A 104 -28.35 2.99 -12.26
C VAL A 104 -27.73 2.79 -13.63
N LYS A 105 -26.82 1.82 -13.76
CA LYS A 105 -26.23 1.48 -15.05
C LYS A 105 -27.29 0.93 -16.01
N ASP A 106 -28.14 0.02 -15.54
CA ASP A 106 -29.28 -0.50 -16.31
C ASP A 106 -30.22 0.62 -16.75
N LEU A 107 -30.60 1.51 -15.83
CA LEU A 107 -31.41 2.68 -16.12
C LEU A 107 -30.80 3.57 -17.21
N ASN A 108 -29.47 3.77 -17.20
CA ASN A 108 -28.79 4.57 -18.21
C ASN A 108 -28.73 3.89 -19.59
N TYR A 109 -28.71 2.56 -19.65
CA TYR A 109 -28.83 1.85 -20.93
C TYR A 109 -30.18 2.08 -21.61
N GLU A 110 -31.20 2.42 -20.81
CA GLU A 110 -32.54 2.71 -21.31
C GLU A 110 -32.75 4.12 -21.85
N LYS A 111 -31.68 4.90 -21.95
CA LYS A 111 -31.74 6.29 -22.40
C LYS A 111 -32.11 6.41 -23.89
N SER A 112 -33.22 7.09 -24.15
CA SER A 112 -33.70 7.49 -25.48
C SER A 112 -34.32 8.90 -25.41
N PRO A 113 -34.63 9.56 -26.54
CA PRO A 113 -35.30 10.87 -26.52
C PRO A 113 -36.61 10.88 -25.72
N GLU A 114 -37.33 9.76 -25.68
CA GLU A 114 -38.61 9.63 -24.97
C GLU A 114 -38.44 9.38 -23.47
N THR A 115 -37.35 8.74 -23.05
CA THR A 115 -37.08 8.38 -21.65
C THR A 115 -36.11 9.33 -20.96
N GLU A 116 -35.43 10.21 -21.71
CA GLU A 116 -34.37 11.07 -21.18
C GLU A 116 -34.83 11.96 -20.02
N ARG A 117 -36.04 12.53 -20.10
CA ARG A 117 -36.56 13.42 -19.04
C ARG A 117 -36.72 12.66 -17.72
N ILE A 118 -37.42 11.53 -17.73
CA ILE A 118 -37.68 10.75 -16.51
C ILE A 118 -36.38 10.19 -15.93
N ILE A 119 -35.43 9.76 -16.77
CA ILE A 119 -34.10 9.30 -16.32
C ILE A 119 -33.34 10.45 -15.64
N ASN A 120 -33.28 11.63 -16.27
CA ASN A 120 -32.56 12.78 -15.70
C ASN A 120 -33.16 13.22 -14.36
N ASP A 121 -34.49 13.30 -14.27
CA ASP A 121 -35.20 13.65 -13.02
C ASP A 121 -34.91 12.62 -11.92
N THR A 122 -34.86 11.33 -12.28
CA THR A 122 -34.51 10.23 -11.37
C THR A 122 -33.09 10.37 -10.86
N MET A 123 -32.13 10.67 -11.72
CA MET A 123 -30.73 10.88 -11.31
C MET A 123 -30.58 12.06 -10.33
N VAL A 124 -31.38 13.11 -10.46
CA VAL A 124 -31.40 14.23 -9.50
C VAL A 124 -31.93 13.77 -8.14
N GLN A 125 -33.01 12.98 -8.13
CA GLN A 125 -33.57 12.44 -6.89
C GLN A 125 -32.62 11.46 -6.19
N LEU A 126 -31.95 10.59 -6.95
CA LEU A 126 -30.94 9.67 -6.41
C LEU A 126 -29.78 10.42 -5.75
N LYS A 127 -29.29 11.49 -6.37
CA LYS A 127 -28.25 12.35 -5.78
C LYS A 127 -28.69 13.00 -4.47
N LYS A 128 -29.96 13.41 -4.36
CA LYS A 128 -30.50 13.95 -3.11
C LYS A 128 -30.54 12.87 -2.02
N LEU A 129 -30.98 11.66 -2.37
CA LEU A 129 -31.00 10.53 -1.43
C LEU A 129 -29.58 10.14 -1.01
N GLU A 130 -28.60 10.20 -1.92
CA GLU A 130 -27.17 10.03 -1.66
C GLU A 130 -26.65 11.04 -0.66
N PHE A 131 -26.89 12.33 -0.91
CA PHE A 131 -26.49 13.40 -0.01
C PHE A 131 -27.04 13.21 1.41
N ASN A 132 -28.34 12.94 1.54
CA ASN A 132 -28.98 12.70 2.84
C ASN A 132 -28.35 11.52 3.59
N TYR A 133 -27.87 10.50 2.87
CA TYR A 133 -27.19 9.36 3.50
C TYR A 133 -25.84 9.76 4.07
N THR A 134 -25.06 10.54 3.33
CA THR A 134 -23.77 11.07 3.81
C THR A 134 -23.95 11.96 5.03
N GLU A 135 -25.05 12.75 5.10
CA GLU A 135 -25.40 13.50 6.32
C GLU A 135 -25.68 12.57 7.51
N MET A 136 -26.44 11.49 7.30
CA MET A 136 -26.70 10.49 8.35
C MET A 136 -25.43 9.78 8.82
N GLU A 137 -24.45 9.53 7.94
CA GLU A 137 -23.13 9.03 8.37
C GLU A 137 -22.45 10.01 9.32
N GLN A 138 -22.48 11.32 9.02
CA GLN A 138 -21.93 12.33 9.92
C GLN A 138 -22.68 12.38 11.26
N ASP A 139 -24.01 12.34 11.24
CA ASP A 139 -24.81 12.34 12.47
C ASP A 139 -24.51 11.11 13.33
N LEU A 140 -24.29 9.95 12.71
CA LEU A 140 -23.89 8.74 13.40
C LEU A 140 -22.52 8.90 14.06
N LEU A 141 -21.56 9.52 13.37
CA LEU A 141 -20.22 9.81 13.89
C LEU A 141 -20.23 10.86 15.01
N ASN A 142 -21.14 11.82 14.95
CA ASN A 142 -21.29 12.89 15.94
C ASN A 142 -22.03 12.43 17.21
N GLY A 143 -22.42 11.15 17.30
CA GLY A 143 -23.05 10.57 18.48
C GLY A 143 -24.57 10.77 18.54
N GLY A 144 -25.23 10.97 17.40
CA GLY A 144 -26.69 10.96 17.31
C GLY A 144 -27.29 9.59 17.68
N ASN A 145 -28.62 9.51 17.74
CA ASN A 145 -29.31 8.28 18.10
C ASN A 145 -29.07 7.19 17.04
N SER A 146 -28.09 6.32 17.30
CA SER A 146 -27.61 5.34 16.32
C SER A 146 -28.73 4.43 15.80
N LYS A 147 -29.65 3.98 16.65
CA LYS A 147 -30.75 3.12 16.22
C LYS A 147 -31.66 3.82 15.21
N LEU A 148 -32.02 5.07 15.49
CA LEU A 148 -32.87 5.87 14.61
C LEU A 148 -32.16 6.19 13.29
N ILE A 149 -30.89 6.60 13.37
CA ILE A 149 -30.07 6.95 12.21
C ILE A 149 -29.87 5.73 11.30
N LEU A 150 -29.48 4.58 11.87
CA LEU A 150 -29.32 3.34 11.11
C LEU A 150 -30.62 2.90 10.45
N SER A 151 -31.77 3.05 11.13
CA SER A 151 -33.07 2.79 10.51
C SER A 151 -33.33 3.71 9.32
N ALA A 152 -33.02 5.01 9.45
CA ALA A 152 -33.20 5.98 8.37
C ALA A 152 -32.23 5.72 7.19
N MET A 153 -31.00 5.28 7.46
CA MET A 153 -30.03 4.84 6.45
C MET A 153 -30.55 3.64 5.66
N ILE A 154 -31.15 2.65 6.33
CA ILE A 154 -31.79 1.50 5.67
C ILE A 154 -32.96 1.96 4.81
N THR A 155 -33.84 2.81 5.35
CA THR A 155 -34.98 3.36 4.59
C THR A 155 -34.51 4.13 3.36
N ASN A 156 -33.43 4.89 3.46
CA ASN A 156 -32.88 5.61 2.33
C ASN A 156 -32.44 4.67 1.19
N PHE A 157 -31.79 3.54 1.50
CA PHE A 157 -31.49 2.52 0.48
C PHE A 157 -32.76 1.94 -0.14
N GLN A 158 -33.76 1.59 0.68
CA GLN A 158 -35.04 1.07 0.20
C GLN A 158 -35.71 2.06 -0.76
N THR A 159 -35.77 3.34 -0.40
CA THR A 159 -36.35 4.39 -1.24
C THR A 159 -35.62 4.54 -2.58
N ARG A 160 -34.29 4.44 -2.61
CA ARG A 160 -33.55 4.50 -3.89
C ARG A 160 -33.88 3.32 -4.80
N ILE A 161 -33.96 2.12 -4.24
CA ILE A 161 -34.28 0.88 -4.97
C ILE A 161 -35.72 0.93 -5.49
N GLU A 162 -36.67 1.37 -4.67
CA GLU A 162 -38.07 1.56 -5.05
C GLU A 162 -38.18 2.57 -6.20
N LEU A 163 -37.53 3.74 -6.08
CA LEU A 163 -37.50 4.74 -7.14
C LEU A 163 -36.94 4.18 -8.46
N LEU A 164 -35.82 3.46 -8.41
CA LEU A 164 -35.22 2.84 -9.58
C LEU A 164 -36.17 1.84 -10.25
N ASN A 165 -36.82 0.99 -9.47
CA ASN A 165 -37.78 0.01 -9.97
C ASN A 165 -39.01 0.69 -10.60
N GLU A 166 -39.59 1.69 -9.94
CA GLU A 166 -40.75 2.43 -10.45
C GLU A 166 -40.45 3.12 -11.78
N VAL A 167 -39.26 3.70 -11.91
CA VAL A 167 -38.83 4.37 -13.13
C VAL A 167 -38.60 3.37 -14.26
N MET A 168 -38.03 2.20 -13.96
CA MET A 168 -37.86 1.14 -14.95
C MET A 168 -39.21 0.69 -15.53
N ILE A 169 -40.21 0.48 -14.67
CA ILE A 169 -41.59 0.15 -15.09
C ILE A 169 -42.18 1.26 -15.97
N GLN A 170 -41.98 2.52 -15.62
CA GLN A 170 -42.45 3.65 -16.42
C GLN A 170 -41.78 3.69 -17.80
N ILE A 171 -40.48 3.40 -17.87
CA ILE A 171 -39.76 3.32 -19.14
C ILE A 171 -40.31 2.20 -20.03
N GLU A 172 -40.55 1.01 -19.48
CA GLU A 172 -41.17 -0.09 -20.22
C GLU A 172 -42.54 0.31 -20.79
N ASN A 173 -43.37 1.00 -20.00
CA ASN A 173 -44.66 1.51 -20.45
C ASN A 173 -44.53 2.55 -21.57
N ILE A 174 -43.55 3.45 -21.51
CA ILE A 174 -43.30 4.43 -22.59
C ILE A 174 -42.94 3.71 -23.89
N LYS A 175 -42.10 2.67 -23.81
CA LYS A 175 -41.67 1.89 -24.98
C LYS A 175 -42.82 1.10 -25.62
N THR A 176 -43.68 0.47 -24.81
CA THR A 176 -44.81 -0.30 -25.33
C THR A 176 -45.80 0.60 -26.07
N ILE A 177 -46.11 1.78 -25.53
CA ILE A 177 -46.99 2.77 -26.18
C ILE A 177 -46.42 3.21 -27.54
N LYS A 178 -45.10 3.48 -27.63
CA LYS A 178 -44.46 3.85 -28.90
C LYS A 178 -44.59 2.75 -29.95
N ASN A 179 -44.28 1.51 -29.58
CA ASN A 179 -44.36 0.37 -30.49
C ASN A 179 -45.78 0.15 -31.04
N THR A 180 -46.82 0.31 -30.22
CA THR A 180 -48.21 0.20 -30.68
C THR A 180 -48.60 1.31 -31.64
N ASN A 181 -48.16 2.55 -31.38
CA ASN A 181 -48.43 3.67 -32.26
C ASN A 181 -47.75 3.48 -33.62
N ASP A 182 -46.45 3.12 -33.65
CA ASP A 182 -45.70 2.91 -34.89
C ASP A 182 -46.32 1.78 -35.76
N ALA A 183 -46.81 0.71 -35.13
CA ALA A 183 -47.51 -0.37 -35.84
C ALA A 183 -48.83 0.09 -36.49
N ASN A 184 -49.59 1.00 -35.86
CA ASN A 184 -50.86 1.49 -36.40
C ASN A 184 -50.68 2.48 -37.57
N TYR A 185 -49.53 3.13 -37.70
CA TYR A 185 -49.23 4.05 -38.81
C TYR A 185 -48.63 3.37 -40.05
N THR A 186 -48.30 2.07 -39.97
CA THR A 186 -47.70 1.31 -41.08
C THR A 186 -48.73 0.46 -41.85
N ILE A 187 -50.03 0.64 -41.59
CA ILE A 187 -51.14 -0.10 -42.23
C ILE A 187 -51.91 0.81 -43.18
#